data_AF-A0A5N3VUE0-F1
#
_entry.id   AF-A0A5N3VUE0-F1
#
_cell.length_a   1.000
_cell.length_b   1.000
_cell.length_c   1.000
_cell.angle_alpha   90.00
_cell.angle_beta   90.00
_cell.angle_gamma   90.00
#
_symmetry.space_group_name_H-M   'P 1'
#
loop_
_entity.id
_entity.type
_entity.pdbx_description
1 polymer ?
#
loop_
_entity_poly.entity_id
_entity_poly.type
_entity_poly.pdbx_seq_one_letter_code
_entity_poly.pdbx_strand_id
1 'polypeptide(L)'
;AILAFCWIYVRKYQSQRESEVVSTITAIFSLAIALITSALLPVDIFLVSYMKNQNGTFKVIICPFIAFVPLNLPDNKNSTEWEKVKFLFEELGSSHGLAALSFSISSLTLIGMLAAIIYTAYGMSALPLNLIKGTRSAAYERLENTEDIEEVEQHIQTIKSKSKDGRPLPARDRRALKQFEERLRTLRKRERHLEFIENSWWTKFCGALRPLKIIWGIFFIFVALLFVISLFLSNLDKALHSAGIDSGFIIFGANLSNPLNMLLPLLQTVFPLDYILITIIIMYFIFTSMAGIRNIGIWFFWIRLYKIRRGRTRPQALLFLCMILLLIVLHTSYMIYSLAPQYVMYGSQNYLIEVNQCTVTRTYLFLHKFWFFSAAYYFGNWAFLGVFVVGFIVSCCKGKKSVIEGVDEDDSDLSDDEPSAYSM
;
A
#
# COMPACT_ATOMS: atom_id res chain seq x y z
N ALA A 1 18.28 2.57 -8.34
CA ALA A 1 16.87 2.54 -8.74
C ALA A 1 15.92 2.90 -7.59
N ILE A 2 15.92 2.16 -6.46
CA ILE A 2 15.00 2.39 -5.31
C ILE A 2 15.07 3.83 -4.79
N LEU A 3 16.27 4.36 -4.50
CA LEU A 3 16.42 5.73 -4.02
C LEU A 3 15.89 6.78 -5.01
N ALA A 4 16.08 6.57 -6.31
CA ALA A 4 15.55 7.46 -7.34
C ALA A 4 14.02 7.42 -7.36
N PHE A 5 13.41 6.23 -7.25
CA PHE A 5 11.96 6.10 -7.11
C PHE A 5 11.44 6.80 -5.85
N CYS A 6 12.09 6.61 -4.70
CA CYS A 6 11.70 7.26 -3.45
C CYS A 6 11.79 8.78 -3.55
N TRP A 7 12.87 9.30 -4.13
CA TRP A 7 13.05 10.73 -4.37
C TRP A 7 11.96 11.31 -5.27
N ILE A 8 11.66 10.65 -6.40
CA ILE A 8 10.59 11.06 -7.33
C ILE A 8 9.24 11.01 -6.62
N TYR A 9 8.96 9.94 -5.87
CA TYR A 9 7.69 9.75 -5.18
C TYR A 9 7.47 10.84 -4.12
N VAL A 10 8.46 11.06 -3.24
CA VAL A 10 8.41 12.06 -2.18
C VAL A 10 8.20 13.46 -2.78
N ARG A 11 9.03 13.84 -3.76
CA ARG A 11 8.93 15.15 -4.45
C ARG A 11 7.59 15.34 -5.17
N LYS A 12 6.98 14.26 -5.66
CA LYS A 12 5.69 14.33 -6.36
C LYS A 12 4.53 14.65 -5.43
N TYR A 13 4.57 14.21 -4.17
CA TYR A 13 3.48 14.39 -3.22
C TYR A 13 3.70 15.56 -2.26
N GLN A 14 4.95 15.82 -1.87
CA GLN A 14 5.29 16.83 -0.89
C GLN A 14 4.87 18.25 -1.30
N SER A 15 4.40 19.03 -0.32
CA SER A 15 4.12 20.47 -0.46
C SER A 15 5.39 21.27 -0.74
N GLN A 16 5.36 22.15 -1.74
CA GLN A 16 6.49 23.06 -2.02
C GLN A 16 6.60 24.19 -0.98
N ARG A 17 5.49 24.61 -0.36
CA ARG A 17 5.48 25.73 0.61
C ARG A 17 5.93 25.34 2.01
N GLU A 18 5.61 24.12 2.45
CA GLU A 18 5.87 23.65 3.82
C GLU A 18 6.98 22.57 3.86
N SER A 19 7.89 22.55 2.88
CA SER A 19 8.93 21.51 2.81
C SER A 19 10.12 21.84 3.70
N GLU A 20 10.29 21.05 4.76
CA GLU A 20 11.53 21.02 5.53
C GLU A 20 12.51 19.99 4.96
N VAL A 21 13.77 20.38 4.78
CA VAL A 21 14.81 19.53 4.16
C VAL A 21 15.02 18.24 4.96
N VAL A 22 15.11 18.34 6.29
CA VAL A 22 15.33 17.17 7.18
C VAL A 22 14.17 16.17 7.08
N SER A 23 12.93 16.66 7.10
CA SER A 23 11.75 15.81 6.97
C SER A 23 11.66 15.15 5.58
N THR A 24 12.10 15.85 4.53
CA THR A 24 12.19 15.30 3.17
C THR A 24 13.19 14.16 3.08
N ILE A 25 14.39 14.36 3.62
CA ILE A 25 15.47 13.37 3.61
C ILE A 25 15.05 12.13 4.39
N THR A 26 14.49 12.31 5.59
CA THR A 26 13.99 11.20 6.41
C THR A 26 12.84 10.44 5.74
N ALA A 27 11.94 11.11 5.02
CA ALA A 27 10.91 10.44 4.23
C ALA A 27 11.50 9.61 3.06
N ILE A 28 12.52 10.12 2.38
CA ILE A 28 13.20 9.37 1.30
C ILE A 28 13.89 8.13 1.85
N PHE A 29 14.65 8.27 2.95
CA PHE A 29 15.35 7.14 3.56
C PHE A 29 14.38 6.13 4.17
N SER A 30 13.33 6.56 4.88
CA SER A 30 12.33 5.65 5.45
C SER A 30 11.56 4.89 4.37
N LEU A 31 11.17 5.55 3.28
CA LEU A 31 10.56 4.88 2.13
C LEU A 31 11.53 3.90 1.47
N ALA A 32 12.81 4.27 1.35
CA ALA A 32 13.83 3.37 0.81
C ALA A 32 14.04 2.15 1.72
N ILE A 33 14.07 2.32 3.04
CA ILE A 33 14.13 1.21 4.00
C ILE A 33 12.89 0.33 3.88
N ALA A 34 11.68 0.89 3.78
CA ALA A 34 10.47 0.11 3.57
C ALA A 34 10.50 -0.70 2.26
N LEU A 35 11.08 -0.16 1.18
CA LEU A 35 11.26 -0.88 -0.07
C LEU A 35 12.41 -1.89 -0.03
N ILE A 36 13.50 -1.62 0.69
CA ILE A 36 14.63 -2.56 0.83
C ILE A 36 14.24 -3.74 1.73
N THR A 37 13.48 -3.49 2.80
CA THR A 37 12.96 -4.56 3.68
C THR A 37 12.08 -5.57 2.93
N SER A 38 11.46 -5.17 1.82
CA SER A 38 10.73 -6.09 0.94
C SER A 38 11.60 -7.20 0.33
N ALA A 39 12.91 -6.95 0.15
CA ALA A 39 13.86 -7.93 -0.37
C ALA A 39 14.35 -8.93 0.68
N LEU A 40 14.08 -8.69 1.98
CA LEU A 40 14.52 -9.59 3.05
C LEU A 40 13.90 -10.99 2.92
N LEU A 41 12.67 -11.09 2.43
CA LEU A 41 11.98 -12.37 2.23
C LEU A 41 12.63 -13.25 1.14
N PRO A 42 12.79 -12.78 -0.11
CA PRO A 42 13.56 -13.52 -1.11
C PRO A 42 14.95 -13.91 -0.62
N VAL A 43 15.63 -13.00 0.10
CA VAL A 43 16.96 -13.26 0.66
C VAL A 43 16.92 -14.35 1.74
N ASP A 44 15.95 -14.35 2.66
CA ASP A 44 15.79 -15.38 3.68
C ASP A 44 15.54 -16.75 3.05
N ILE A 45 14.62 -16.83 2.07
CA ILE A 45 14.30 -18.06 1.33
C ILE A 45 15.54 -18.57 0.57
N PHE A 46 16.26 -17.66 -0.09
CA PHE A 46 17.50 -17.99 -0.80
C PHE A 46 18.57 -18.49 0.16
N LEU A 47 18.77 -17.82 1.29
CA LEU A 47 19.79 -18.16 2.28
C LEU A 47 19.50 -19.55 2.88
N VAL A 48 18.25 -19.85 3.25
CA VAL A 48 17.85 -21.18 3.74
C VAL A 48 18.07 -22.25 2.67
N SER A 49 17.80 -21.94 1.41
CA SER A 49 17.95 -22.86 0.28
C SER A 49 19.42 -23.09 -0.10
N TYR A 50 20.27 -22.05 -0.01
CA TYR A 50 21.67 -22.10 -0.42
C TYR A 50 22.60 -22.62 0.68
N MET A 51 22.32 -22.28 1.94
CA MET A 51 23.16 -22.64 3.09
C MET A 51 23.10 -24.11 3.46
N LYS A 52 22.28 -24.95 2.80
CA LYS A 52 22.29 -26.39 3.05
C LYS A 52 22.93 -27.16 1.90
N ASN A 53 23.73 -28.16 2.25
CA ASN A 53 24.17 -29.21 1.34
C ASN A 53 23.02 -30.17 1.08
N GLN A 54 23.14 -30.99 0.03
CA GLN A 54 22.17 -32.06 -0.29
C GLN A 54 21.94 -33.03 0.88
N ASN A 55 22.91 -33.13 1.80
CA ASN A 55 22.87 -34.00 2.98
C ASN A 55 22.21 -33.32 4.20
N GLY A 56 21.64 -32.12 4.05
CA GLY A 56 21.02 -31.35 5.14
C GLY A 56 22.00 -30.59 6.05
N THR A 57 23.31 -30.78 5.90
CA THR A 57 24.36 -30.07 6.66
C THR A 57 24.54 -28.64 6.17
N PHE A 58 24.84 -27.70 7.07
CA PHE A 58 25.07 -26.30 6.69
C PHE A 58 26.40 -26.13 5.92
N LYS A 59 26.38 -25.33 4.85
CA LYS A 59 27.58 -24.87 4.15
C LYS A 59 28.30 -23.84 5.02
N VAL A 60 29.58 -24.09 5.29
CA VAL A 60 30.44 -23.12 5.99
C VAL A 60 30.79 -22.01 5.00
N ILE A 61 30.00 -20.94 4.97
CA ILE A 61 30.26 -19.76 4.13
C ILE A 61 30.22 -18.51 5.01
N ILE A 62 31.37 -17.83 5.10
CA ILE A 62 31.54 -16.52 5.74
C ILE A 62 31.07 -15.47 4.72
N CYS A 63 29.82 -14.99 4.85
CA CYS A 63 29.30 -13.92 4.01
C CYS A 63 29.36 -12.59 4.79
N PRO A 64 30.05 -11.53 4.31
CA PRO A 64 30.26 -10.31 5.08
C PRO A 64 29.02 -9.40 5.24
N PHE A 65 27.97 -9.63 4.44
CA PHE A 65 26.85 -8.68 4.32
C PHE A 65 25.59 -9.04 5.11
N ILE A 66 25.53 -10.22 5.71
CA ILE A 66 24.47 -10.59 6.66
C ILE A 66 25.17 -11.31 7.79
N ALA A 67 25.39 -10.60 8.90
CA ALA A 67 25.91 -11.18 10.12
C ALA A 67 24.85 -12.10 10.75
N PHE A 68 24.61 -13.26 10.13
CA PHE A 68 24.00 -14.40 10.80
C PHE A 68 25.11 -15.42 11.02
N VAL A 69 25.61 -15.39 12.25
CA VAL A 69 26.75 -16.15 12.77
C VAL A 69 26.57 -17.65 12.47
N PRO A 70 27.47 -18.29 11.71
CA PRO A 70 27.53 -19.73 11.64
C PRO A 70 28.04 -20.24 12.99
N LEU A 71 27.16 -20.93 13.71
CA LEU A 71 27.47 -21.67 14.93
C LEU A 71 28.45 -22.79 14.60
N ASN A 72 29.69 -22.67 15.07
CA ASN A 72 30.55 -23.81 15.37
C ASN A 72 30.95 -23.73 16.86
N LEU A 73 30.77 -24.85 17.56
CA LEU A 73 31.03 -25.05 18.99
C LEU A 73 32.54 -25.17 19.31
N PRO A 74 32.94 -25.07 20.60
CA PRO A 74 34.13 -24.34 21.03
C PRO A 74 35.38 -25.22 21.18
N ASP A 75 36.54 -24.58 21.37
CA ASP A 75 37.37 -24.88 22.54
C ASP A 75 38.35 -23.74 22.94
N ASN A 76 38.16 -23.31 24.19
CA ASN A 76 39.10 -22.81 25.20
C ASN A 76 39.71 -21.37 25.21
N LYS A 77 39.32 -20.67 26.30
CA LYS A 77 40.01 -19.70 27.21
C LYS A 77 41.06 -18.73 26.65
N ASN A 78 40.63 -17.49 26.38
CA ASN A 78 41.16 -16.22 26.94
C ASN A 78 40.52 -15.02 26.21
N SER A 79 39.70 -14.25 26.93
CA SER A 79 38.65 -13.36 26.40
C SER A 79 39.12 -12.23 25.49
N THR A 80 38.45 -12.11 24.35
CA THR A 80 38.39 -10.89 23.52
C THR A 80 36.94 -10.36 23.49
N GLU A 81 36.71 -9.13 23.02
CA GLU A 81 35.38 -8.48 22.88
C GLU A 81 34.28 -9.39 22.28
N TRP A 82 34.68 -10.40 21.51
CA TRP A 82 33.82 -11.47 21.01
C TRP A 82 33.16 -12.33 22.10
N GLU A 83 33.77 -12.52 23.27
CA GLU A 83 33.14 -13.19 24.40
C GLU A 83 32.03 -12.35 25.03
N LYS A 84 32.12 -11.01 25.00
CA LYS A 84 31.02 -10.13 25.45
C LYS A 84 29.83 -10.15 24.49
N VAL A 85 30.10 -10.22 23.18
CA VAL A 85 29.06 -10.40 22.16
C VAL A 85 28.44 -11.79 22.28
N LYS A 86 29.25 -12.83 22.49
CA LYS A 86 28.77 -14.19 22.73
C LYS A 86 27.92 -14.28 24.00
N PHE A 87 28.34 -13.63 25.09
CA PHE A 87 27.58 -13.48 26.33
C PHE A 87 26.26 -12.73 26.13
N LEU A 88 26.24 -11.63 25.38
CA LEU A 88 24.99 -10.94 25.01
C LEU A 88 24.04 -11.82 24.19
N PHE A 89 24.57 -12.64 23.29
CA PHE A 89 23.79 -13.60 22.50
C PHE A 89 23.34 -14.83 23.30
N GLU A 90 24.11 -15.25 24.30
CA GLU A 90 23.80 -16.35 25.21
C GLU A 90 22.75 -15.90 26.25
N GLU A 91 22.80 -14.64 26.70
CA GLU A 91 21.77 -13.99 27.52
C GLU A 91 20.48 -13.70 26.72
N LEU A 92 20.58 -13.26 25.45
CA LEU A 92 19.41 -13.18 24.53
C LEU A 92 18.84 -14.57 24.22
N GLY A 93 19.70 -15.58 24.22
CA GLY A 93 19.43 -16.98 23.89
C GLY A 93 18.87 -17.80 25.05
N SER A 94 19.08 -17.40 26.32
CA SER A 94 18.81 -18.29 27.46
C SER A 94 17.35 -18.38 27.90
N SER A 95 16.44 -17.39 27.67
CA SER A 95 14.97 -17.68 27.75
C SER A 95 13.99 -16.52 27.54
N HIS A 96 14.33 -15.23 27.63
CA HIS A 96 13.31 -14.16 27.52
C HIS A 96 13.48 -13.23 26.31
N GLY A 97 14.71 -12.94 25.86
CA GLY A 97 14.96 -11.99 24.77
C GLY A 97 14.37 -12.43 23.43
N LEU A 98 14.64 -13.67 23.01
CA LEU A 98 14.09 -14.22 21.76
C LEU A 98 12.56 -14.30 21.78
N ALA A 99 11.96 -14.63 22.94
CA ALA A 99 10.52 -14.62 23.12
C ALA A 99 9.95 -13.19 23.04
N ALA A 100 10.58 -12.21 23.68
CA ALA A 100 10.18 -10.81 23.62
C ALA A 100 10.28 -10.24 22.19
N LEU A 101 11.33 -10.58 21.45
CA LEU A 101 11.48 -10.21 20.04
C LEU A 101 10.40 -10.83 19.16
N SER A 102 10.15 -12.13 19.31
CA SER A 102 9.07 -12.82 18.58
C SER A 102 7.70 -12.22 18.88
N PHE A 103 7.45 -11.85 20.13
CA PHE A 103 6.22 -11.19 20.56
C PHE A 103 6.10 -9.79 19.95
N SER A 104 7.19 -9.01 19.95
CA SER A 104 7.24 -7.66 19.39
C SER A 104 7.00 -7.66 17.88
N ILE A 105 7.65 -8.56 17.15
CA ILE A 105 7.45 -8.73 15.70
C ILE A 105 6.01 -9.19 15.42
N SER A 106 5.48 -10.14 16.19
CA SER A 106 4.11 -10.65 16.04
C SER A 106 3.05 -9.57 16.33
N SER A 107 3.30 -8.70 17.31
CA SER A 107 2.46 -7.54 17.60
C SER A 107 2.52 -6.50 16.47
N LEU A 108 3.71 -6.20 15.96
CA LEU A 108 3.90 -5.22 14.88
C LEU A 108 3.27 -5.69 13.55
N THR A 109 3.39 -6.99 13.26
CA THR A 109 2.72 -7.65 12.11
C THR A 109 1.21 -7.64 12.26
N LEU A 110 0.66 -7.70 13.49
CA LEU A 110 -0.77 -7.60 13.74
C LEU A 110 -1.30 -6.20 13.41
N ILE A 111 -0.56 -5.16 13.82
CA ILE A 111 -0.86 -3.77 13.44
C ILE A 111 -0.77 -3.62 11.91
N GLY A 112 0.26 -4.21 11.30
CA GLY A 112 0.42 -4.26 9.85
C GLY A 112 -0.74 -4.94 9.12
N MET A 113 -1.31 -5.99 9.71
CA MET A 113 -2.49 -6.67 9.16
C MET A 113 -3.72 -5.76 9.18
N LEU A 114 -3.97 -5.05 10.28
CA LEU A 114 -5.08 -4.08 10.34
C LEU A 114 -4.91 -3.00 9.27
N ALA A 115 -3.69 -2.48 9.11
CA ALA A 115 -3.38 -1.54 8.05
C ALA A 115 -3.58 -2.15 6.65
N ALA A 116 -3.21 -3.42 6.44
CA ALA A 116 -3.36 -4.10 5.16
C ALA A 116 -4.83 -4.39 4.82
N ILE A 117 -5.66 -4.76 5.80
CA ILE A 117 -7.11 -4.94 5.63
C ILE A 117 -7.74 -3.62 5.15
N ILE A 118 -7.38 -2.49 5.75
CA ILE A 118 -7.95 -1.19 5.38
C ILE A 118 -7.40 -0.71 4.04
N TYR A 119 -6.07 -0.65 3.89
CA TYR A 119 -5.43 0.04 2.78
C TYR A 119 -5.10 -0.90 1.61
N THR A 120 -4.59 -2.09 1.88
CA THR A 120 -4.16 -3.03 0.83
C THR A 120 -5.36 -3.70 0.18
N ALA A 121 -6.34 -4.20 0.94
CA ALA A 121 -7.53 -4.85 0.38
C ALA A 121 -8.36 -3.88 -0.48
N TYR A 122 -8.62 -2.67 0.02
CA TYR A 122 -9.27 -1.63 -0.76
C TYR A 122 -8.40 -1.15 -1.93
N GLY A 123 -7.08 -1.02 -1.73
CA GLY A 123 -6.14 -0.65 -2.78
C GLY A 123 -6.12 -1.66 -3.94
N MET A 124 -6.20 -2.96 -3.62
CA MET A 124 -6.20 -4.07 -4.57
C MET A 124 -7.43 -4.04 -5.48
N SER A 125 -8.59 -3.60 -4.97
CA SER A 125 -9.81 -3.45 -5.76
C SER A 125 -9.92 -2.08 -6.44
N ALA A 126 -9.57 -0.99 -5.76
CA ALA A 126 -9.69 0.36 -6.28
C ALA A 126 -8.63 0.71 -7.33
N LEU A 127 -7.39 0.23 -7.21
CA LEU A 127 -6.31 0.53 -8.17
C LEU A 127 -6.70 0.13 -9.61
N PRO A 128 -7.04 -1.14 -9.91
CA PRO A 128 -7.39 -1.54 -11.27
C PRO A 128 -8.63 -0.82 -11.79
N LEU A 129 -9.65 -0.65 -10.96
CA LEU A 129 -10.89 0.02 -11.36
C LEU A 129 -10.68 1.51 -11.65
N ASN A 130 -9.81 2.20 -10.90
CA ASN A 130 -9.44 3.58 -11.21
C ASN A 130 -8.63 3.68 -12.52
N LEU A 131 -7.77 2.70 -12.82
CA LEU A 131 -7.05 2.63 -14.10
C LEU A 131 -8.01 2.39 -15.28
N ILE A 132 -9.01 1.53 -15.11
CA ILE A 132 -10.03 1.22 -16.12
C ILE A 132 -10.99 2.39 -16.30
N LYS A 133 -11.47 3.04 -15.25
CA LYS A 133 -12.42 4.16 -15.37
C LYS A 133 -11.78 5.42 -15.93
N GLY A 134 -10.52 5.68 -15.55
CA GLY A 134 -9.81 6.90 -15.92
C GLY A 134 -10.44 8.15 -15.29
N THR A 135 -10.03 9.31 -15.80
CA THR A 135 -10.61 10.62 -15.46
C THR A 135 -11.70 10.99 -16.47
N ARG A 136 -12.56 11.95 -16.14
CA ARG A 136 -13.43 12.59 -17.14
C ARG A 136 -12.57 13.32 -18.19
N SER A 137 -13.15 13.60 -19.36
CA SER A 137 -12.45 14.35 -20.41
C SER A 137 -12.47 15.83 -20.09
N ALA A 138 -11.34 16.52 -20.22
CA ALA A 138 -11.25 17.96 -20.00
C ALA A 138 -12.17 18.74 -20.95
N ALA A 139 -12.27 18.31 -22.22
CA ALA A 139 -13.18 18.92 -23.20
C ALA A 139 -14.65 18.77 -22.81
N TYR A 140 -15.03 17.62 -22.22
CA TYR A 140 -16.40 17.39 -21.76
C TYR A 140 -16.71 18.23 -20.52
N GLU A 141 -15.80 18.28 -19.54
CA GLU A 141 -15.96 19.15 -18.36
C GLU A 141 -15.99 20.63 -18.73
N ARG A 142 -15.28 21.04 -19.78
CA ARG A 142 -15.33 22.40 -20.31
C ARG A 142 -16.69 22.72 -20.88
N LEU A 143 -17.25 21.81 -21.69
CA LEU A 143 -18.58 21.99 -22.26
C LEU A 143 -19.65 22.13 -21.17
N GLU A 144 -19.62 21.25 -20.16
CA GLU A 144 -20.53 21.30 -18.99
C GLU A 144 -20.37 22.63 -18.21
N ASN A 145 -19.13 23.09 -18.00
CA ASN A 145 -18.85 24.35 -17.32
C ASN A 145 -19.27 25.58 -18.16
N THR A 146 -19.23 25.50 -19.51
CA THR A 146 -19.73 26.56 -20.39
C THR A 146 -21.27 26.64 -20.33
N GLU A 147 -21.97 25.50 -20.27
CA GLU A 147 -23.42 25.45 -20.08
C GLU A 147 -23.83 26.09 -18.73
N ASP A 148 -23.13 25.75 -17.64
CA ASP A 148 -23.32 26.38 -16.33
C ASP A 148 -23.10 27.90 -16.35
N ILE A 149 -22.11 28.38 -17.11
CA ILE A 149 -21.85 29.83 -17.29
C ILE A 149 -23.03 30.50 -17.98
N GLU A 150 -23.54 29.91 -19.06
CA GLU A 150 -24.69 30.43 -19.80
C GLU A 150 -25.95 30.50 -18.93
N GLU A 151 -26.25 29.47 -18.13
CA GLU A 151 -27.38 29.45 -17.19
C GLU A 151 -27.27 30.57 -16.16
N VAL A 152 -26.08 30.74 -15.55
CA VAL A 152 -25.84 31.80 -14.56
C VAL A 152 -25.93 33.19 -15.19
N GLU A 153 -25.40 33.38 -16.41
CA GLU A 153 -25.50 34.65 -17.13
C GLU A 153 -26.97 35.00 -17.46
N GLN A 154 -27.78 34.02 -17.86
CA GLN A 154 -29.22 34.19 -18.09
C GLN A 154 -29.95 34.63 -16.81
N HIS A 155 -29.63 34.04 -15.66
CA HIS A 155 -30.18 34.46 -14.37
C HIS A 155 -29.78 35.89 -13.99
N ILE A 156 -28.52 36.27 -14.21
CA ILE A 156 -28.04 37.63 -13.98
C ILE A 156 -28.79 38.62 -14.89
N GLN A 157 -28.95 38.30 -16.18
CA GLN A 157 -29.69 39.15 -17.12
C GLN A 157 -31.17 39.29 -16.72
N THR A 158 -31.80 38.21 -16.26
CA THR A 158 -33.19 38.21 -15.78
C THR A 158 -33.38 39.06 -14.54
N ILE A 159 -32.41 39.08 -13.62
CA ILE A 159 -32.47 39.97 -12.45
C ILE A 159 -32.18 41.42 -12.84
N LYS A 160 -31.20 41.65 -13.73
CA LYS A 160 -30.88 42.99 -14.23
C LYS A 160 -32.04 43.60 -15.03
N SER A 161 -32.80 42.80 -15.78
CA SER A 161 -33.96 43.28 -16.54
C SER A 161 -35.08 43.79 -15.63
N LYS A 162 -35.28 43.19 -14.45
CA LYS A 162 -36.22 43.70 -13.42
C LYS A 162 -35.86 45.09 -12.89
N SER A 163 -34.60 45.50 -13.03
CA SER A 163 -34.10 46.80 -12.58
C SER A 163 -34.10 47.88 -13.68
N LYS A 164 -34.53 47.53 -14.90
CA LYS A 164 -34.41 48.41 -16.08
C LYS A 164 -35.31 49.66 -15.99
N ASP A 165 -36.33 49.64 -15.13
CA ASP A 165 -37.26 50.75 -14.87
C ASP A 165 -36.68 51.85 -13.94
N GLY A 166 -35.38 51.81 -13.61
CA GLY A 166 -34.71 52.79 -12.74
C GLY A 166 -35.01 52.65 -11.25
N ARG A 167 -35.83 51.66 -10.86
CA ARG A 167 -36.12 51.35 -9.45
C ARG A 167 -34.94 50.59 -8.81
N PRO A 168 -34.58 50.87 -7.54
CA PRO A 168 -33.55 50.11 -6.85
C PRO A 168 -33.95 48.63 -6.74
N LEU A 169 -32.99 47.71 -6.95
CA LEU A 169 -33.26 46.28 -6.79
C LEU A 169 -33.71 45.98 -5.35
N PRO A 170 -34.70 45.07 -5.17
CA PRO A 170 -35.04 44.53 -3.87
C PRO A 170 -33.79 43.97 -3.16
N ALA A 171 -33.71 44.10 -1.84
CA ALA A 171 -32.56 43.62 -1.07
C ALA A 171 -32.27 42.12 -1.29
N ARG A 172 -33.31 41.30 -1.53
CA ARG A 172 -33.20 39.89 -1.89
C ARG A 172 -32.52 39.69 -3.24
N ASP A 173 -33.01 40.37 -4.28
CA ASP A 173 -32.49 40.27 -5.65
C ASP A 173 -31.05 40.79 -5.74
N ARG A 174 -30.70 41.81 -4.95
CA ARG A 174 -29.33 42.32 -4.83
C ARG A 174 -28.38 41.27 -4.22
N ARG A 175 -28.82 40.49 -3.22
CA ARG A 175 -28.02 39.39 -2.64
C ARG A 175 -27.88 38.24 -3.63
N ALA A 176 -28.97 37.85 -4.29
CA ALA A 176 -28.94 36.81 -5.31
C ALA A 176 -28.01 37.18 -6.47
N LEU A 177 -28.05 38.44 -6.94
CA LEU A 177 -27.16 38.93 -7.99
C LEU A 177 -25.69 38.86 -7.59
N LYS A 178 -25.33 39.23 -6.35
CA LYS A 178 -23.96 39.07 -5.84
C LYS A 178 -23.52 37.59 -5.83
N GLN A 179 -24.38 36.70 -5.35
CA GLN A 179 -24.10 35.26 -5.30
C GLN A 179 -23.89 34.68 -6.71
N PHE A 180 -24.70 35.08 -7.69
CA PHE A 180 -24.53 34.67 -9.08
C PHE A 180 -23.26 35.25 -9.71
N GLU A 181 -22.92 36.52 -9.43
CA GLU A 181 -21.66 37.10 -9.91
C GLU A 181 -20.43 36.41 -9.30
N GLU A 182 -20.49 36.01 -8.03
CA GLU A 182 -19.44 35.20 -7.38
C GLU A 182 -19.33 33.82 -8.03
N ARG A 183 -20.45 33.12 -8.23
CA ARG A 183 -20.49 31.83 -8.92
C ARG A 183 -19.97 31.93 -10.36
N LEU A 184 -20.30 33.01 -11.08
CA LEU A 184 -19.77 33.27 -12.42
C LEU A 184 -18.24 33.43 -12.42
N ARG A 185 -17.69 34.13 -11.42
CA ARG A 185 -16.24 34.28 -11.26
C ARG A 185 -15.57 32.92 -11.03
N THR A 186 -16.14 32.06 -10.19
CA THR A 186 -15.59 30.72 -9.96
C THR A 186 -15.66 29.85 -11.21
N LEU A 187 -16.79 29.85 -11.92
CA LEU A 187 -16.95 29.08 -13.16
C LEU A 187 -15.98 29.55 -14.27
N ARG A 188 -15.78 30.87 -14.44
CA ARG A 188 -14.80 31.41 -15.41
C ARG A 188 -13.34 31.11 -15.03
N LYS A 189 -13.01 31.06 -13.73
CA LYS A 189 -11.68 30.58 -13.30
C LYS A 189 -11.49 29.12 -13.71
N ARG A 190 -12.49 28.27 -13.45
CA ARG A 190 -12.49 26.84 -13.77
C ARG A 190 -12.34 26.58 -15.27
N GLU A 191 -13.03 27.36 -16.10
CA GLU A 191 -12.93 27.31 -17.56
C GLU A 191 -11.49 27.52 -18.06
N ARG A 192 -10.80 28.55 -17.56
CA ARG A 192 -9.41 28.84 -17.94
C ARG A 192 -8.46 27.68 -17.58
N HIS A 193 -8.68 27.04 -16.44
CA HIS A 193 -7.91 25.85 -16.05
C HIS A 193 -8.19 24.67 -16.98
N LEU A 194 -9.45 24.43 -17.34
CA LEU A 194 -9.83 23.38 -18.29
C LEU A 194 -9.21 23.60 -19.66
N GLU A 195 -9.24 24.83 -20.16
CA GLU A 195 -8.64 25.20 -21.44
C GLU A 195 -7.13 24.96 -21.46
N PHE A 196 -6.43 25.33 -20.39
CA PHE A 196 -4.98 25.05 -20.26
C PHE A 196 -4.69 23.55 -20.28
N ILE A 197 -5.50 22.74 -19.61
CA ILE A 197 -5.33 21.28 -19.55
C ILE A 197 -5.66 20.65 -20.91
N GLU A 198 -6.74 21.08 -21.55
CA GLU A 198 -7.15 20.61 -22.88
C GLU A 198 -6.07 20.88 -23.93
N ASN A 199 -5.47 22.07 -23.93
CA ASN A 199 -4.45 22.47 -24.91
C ASN A 199 -3.05 21.90 -24.61
N SER A 200 -2.84 21.29 -23.45
CA SER A 200 -1.53 20.77 -23.08
C SER A 200 -1.14 19.55 -23.93
N TRP A 201 0.06 19.55 -24.52
CA TRP A 201 0.56 18.39 -25.28
C TRP A 201 0.57 17.09 -24.45
N TRP A 202 0.76 17.22 -23.13
CA TRP A 202 0.73 16.12 -22.18
C TRP A 202 -0.62 15.40 -22.10
N THR A 203 -1.75 16.09 -22.31
CA THR A 203 -3.08 15.44 -22.27
C THR A 203 -3.34 14.61 -23.52
N LYS A 204 -2.90 15.08 -24.69
CA LYS A 204 -2.91 14.30 -25.95
C LYS A 204 -2.07 13.03 -25.82
N PHE A 205 -0.84 13.15 -25.31
CA PHE A 205 0.03 12.00 -25.04
C PHE A 205 -0.57 11.04 -23.99
N CYS A 206 -1.12 11.57 -22.90
CA CYS A 206 -1.80 10.75 -21.89
C CYS A 206 -3.06 10.04 -22.42
N GLY A 207 -3.74 10.65 -23.40
CA GLY A 207 -4.85 10.06 -24.14
C GLY A 207 -4.41 8.87 -25.01
N ALA A 208 -3.28 8.99 -25.71
CA ALA A 208 -2.70 7.88 -26.48
C ALA A 208 -2.29 6.69 -25.59
N LEU A 209 -1.83 6.96 -24.36
CA LEU A 209 -1.52 5.92 -23.37
C LEU A 209 -2.75 5.32 -22.67
N ARG A 210 -3.97 5.79 -22.97
CA ARG A 210 -5.21 5.26 -22.37
C ARG A 210 -5.39 3.75 -22.64
N PRO A 211 -5.36 3.22 -23.88
CA PRO A 211 -5.49 1.78 -24.13
C PRO A 211 -4.55 0.94 -23.25
N LEU A 212 -3.29 1.36 -23.13
CA LEU A 212 -2.31 0.70 -22.26
C LEU A 212 -2.72 0.74 -20.78
N LYS A 213 -3.24 1.86 -20.27
CA LYS A 213 -3.76 1.95 -18.89
C LYS A 213 -4.94 0.99 -18.64
N ILE A 214 -5.80 0.75 -19.64
CA ILE A 214 -6.91 -0.23 -19.51
C ILE A 214 -6.35 -1.64 -19.39
N ILE A 215 -5.41 -1.99 -20.28
CA ILE A 215 -4.78 -3.31 -20.31
C ILE A 215 -4.10 -3.61 -18.97
N TRP A 216 -3.35 -2.64 -18.43
CA TRP A 216 -2.77 -2.74 -17.09
C TRP A 216 -3.84 -2.89 -15.99
N GLY A 217 -4.94 -2.15 -16.09
CA GLY A 217 -6.08 -2.29 -15.17
C GLY A 217 -6.68 -3.69 -15.18
N ILE A 218 -6.95 -4.26 -16.37
CA ILE A 218 -7.48 -5.61 -16.53
C ILE A 218 -6.49 -6.66 -15.99
N PHE A 219 -5.20 -6.51 -16.31
CA PHE A 219 -4.14 -7.36 -15.76
C PHE A 219 -4.14 -7.37 -14.23
N PHE A 220 -4.23 -6.19 -13.60
CA PHE A 220 -4.27 -6.10 -12.13
C PHE A 220 -5.55 -6.68 -11.51
N ILE A 221 -6.68 -6.74 -12.24
CA ILE A 221 -7.87 -7.48 -11.78
C ILE A 221 -7.58 -8.98 -11.74
N PHE A 222 -6.99 -9.55 -12.79
CA PHE A 222 -6.65 -10.97 -12.79
C PHE A 222 -5.67 -11.34 -11.68
N VAL A 223 -4.65 -10.51 -11.46
CA VAL A 223 -3.70 -10.68 -10.34
C VAL A 223 -4.43 -10.60 -9.00
N ALA A 224 -5.34 -9.63 -8.81
CA ALA A 224 -6.13 -9.51 -7.58
C ALA A 224 -6.99 -10.76 -7.33
N LEU A 225 -7.68 -11.25 -8.36
CA LEU A 225 -8.50 -12.46 -8.28
C LEU A 225 -7.66 -13.70 -7.93
N LEU A 226 -6.47 -13.83 -8.51
CA LEU A 226 -5.53 -14.92 -8.21
C LEU A 226 -5.15 -14.91 -6.72
N PHE A 227 -4.86 -13.75 -6.12
CA PHE A 227 -4.58 -13.66 -4.68
C PHE A 227 -5.80 -13.96 -3.82
N VAL A 228 -6.96 -13.43 -4.18
CA VAL A 228 -8.22 -13.63 -3.44
C VAL A 228 -8.62 -15.10 -3.44
N ILE A 229 -8.57 -15.76 -4.59
CA ILE A 229 -8.84 -17.20 -4.72
C ILE A 229 -7.79 -17.99 -3.93
N SER A 230 -6.49 -17.64 -4.02
CA SER A 230 -5.44 -18.34 -3.28
C SER A 230 -5.61 -18.23 -1.77
N LEU A 231 -5.90 -17.03 -1.25
CA LEU A 231 -6.16 -16.81 0.17
C LEU A 231 -7.43 -17.53 0.61
N PHE A 232 -8.50 -17.44 -0.18
CA PHE A 232 -9.76 -18.11 0.13
C PHE A 232 -9.56 -19.64 0.26
N LEU A 233 -8.93 -20.26 -0.73
CA LEU A 233 -8.65 -21.70 -0.72
C LEU A 233 -7.75 -22.10 0.47
N SER A 234 -6.73 -21.29 0.79
CA SER A 234 -5.83 -21.56 1.92
C SER A 234 -6.53 -21.45 3.28
N ASN A 235 -7.42 -20.48 3.44
CA ASN A 235 -8.20 -20.34 4.68
C ASN A 235 -9.31 -21.38 4.79
N LEU A 236 -9.88 -21.82 3.66
CA LEU A 236 -10.81 -22.94 3.63
C LEU A 236 -10.13 -24.24 4.04
N ASP A 237 -8.91 -24.50 3.56
CA ASP A 237 -8.12 -25.66 3.97
C ASP A 237 -7.84 -25.64 5.49
N LYS A 238 -7.45 -24.47 6.01
CA LYS A 238 -7.30 -24.23 7.46
C LYS A 238 -8.58 -24.46 8.25
N ALA A 239 -9.73 -24.09 7.70
CA ALA A 239 -11.02 -24.28 8.36
C ALA A 239 -11.42 -25.76 8.46
N LEU A 240 -11.11 -26.55 7.43
CA LEU A 240 -11.55 -27.95 7.34
C LEU A 240 -10.60 -28.93 8.03
N HIS A 241 -9.28 -28.67 7.99
CA HIS A 241 -8.27 -29.66 8.36
C HIS A 241 -7.41 -29.26 9.57
N SER A 242 -7.59 -28.07 10.14
CA SER A 242 -6.81 -27.67 11.33
C SER A 242 -7.38 -28.26 12.62
N ALA A 243 -6.53 -28.42 13.63
CA ALA A 243 -6.88 -28.79 15.01
C ALA A 243 -7.69 -27.70 15.79
N GLY A 244 -8.31 -26.75 15.09
CA GLY A 244 -9.17 -25.72 15.68
C GLY A 244 -8.48 -24.43 16.14
N ILE A 245 -9.18 -23.68 17.01
CA ILE A 245 -8.76 -22.36 17.52
C ILE A 245 -7.56 -22.49 18.46
N ASP A 246 -7.54 -23.51 19.33
CA ASP A 246 -6.54 -23.70 20.39
C ASP A 246 -5.12 -23.98 19.84
N SER A 247 -5.01 -24.41 18.59
CA SER A 247 -3.74 -24.58 17.88
C SER A 247 -3.37 -23.39 16.98
N GLY A 248 -4.21 -22.36 16.91
CA GLY A 248 -3.99 -21.17 16.08
C GLY A 248 -4.20 -21.41 14.58
N PHE A 249 -5.01 -22.39 14.18
CA PHE A 249 -5.26 -22.75 12.77
C PHE A 249 -4.01 -23.16 11.96
N ILE A 250 -3.02 -23.79 12.62
CA ILE A 250 -1.76 -24.20 11.99
C ILE A 250 -1.94 -25.55 11.30
N ILE A 251 -1.50 -25.65 10.03
CA ILE A 251 -1.44 -26.90 9.27
C ILE A 251 -0.04 -27.09 8.71
N PHE A 252 0.53 -28.27 8.93
CA PHE A 252 1.80 -28.73 8.36
C PHE A 252 1.52 -29.57 7.10
N GLY A 253 1.08 -28.91 6.05
CA GLY A 253 0.61 -29.57 4.82
C GLY A 253 -0.49 -28.76 4.14
N ALA A 254 -0.60 -28.82 2.82
CA ALA A 254 -1.76 -28.26 2.12
C ALA A 254 -2.51 -29.43 1.49
N ASN A 255 -3.73 -29.70 1.95
CA ASN A 255 -4.60 -30.72 1.32
C ASN A 255 -5.35 -30.11 0.14
N LEU A 256 -5.78 -28.86 0.29
CA LEU A 256 -6.37 -28.08 -0.80
C LEU A 256 -5.29 -27.26 -1.50
N SER A 257 -4.95 -27.65 -2.73
CA SER A 257 -3.95 -26.92 -3.51
C SER A 257 -4.49 -25.58 -4.00
N ASN A 258 -3.92 -24.49 -3.49
CA ASN A 258 -4.17 -23.16 -4.00
C ASN A 258 -3.27 -22.87 -5.23
N PRO A 259 -3.67 -21.97 -6.15
CA PRO A 259 -2.94 -21.80 -7.42
C PRO A 259 -1.54 -21.20 -7.24
N LEU A 260 -1.32 -20.31 -6.27
CA LEU A 260 0.02 -19.76 -5.99
C LEU A 260 0.99 -20.79 -5.43
N ASN A 261 0.51 -21.68 -4.57
CA ASN A 261 1.26 -22.77 -3.95
C ASN A 261 1.64 -23.85 -4.97
N MET A 262 0.90 -23.99 -6.07
CA MET A 262 1.32 -24.82 -7.22
C MET A 262 2.32 -24.08 -8.13
N LEU A 263 2.11 -22.78 -8.35
CA LEU A 263 2.90 -21.98 -9.28
C LEU A 263 4.34 -21.77 -8.79
N LEU A 264 4.53 -21.39 -7.53
CA LEU A 264 5.86 -21.01 -7.00
C LEU A 264 6.87 -22.18 -7.00
N PRO A 265 6.51 -23.39 -6.56
CA PRO A 265 7.41 -24.55 -6.68
C PRO A 265 7.72 -24.92 -8.14
N LEU A 266 6.75 -24.77 -9.05
CA LEU A 266 6.99 -25.01 -10.48
C LEU A 266 8.01 -24.03 -11.07
N LEU A 267 7.94 -22.74 -10.71
CA LEU A 267 8.91 -21.75 -11.18
C LEU A 267 10.32 -21.99 -10.61
N GLN A 268 10.43 -22.66 -9.47
CA GLN A 268 11.71 -22.98 -8.84
C GLN A 268 12.58 -23.91 -9.71
N THR A 269 12.01 -24.66 -10.65
CA THR A 269 12.78 -25.51 -11.57
C THR A 269 13.65 -24.69 -12.53
N VAL A 270 13.32 -23.43 -12.76
CA VAL A 270 14.08 -22.51 -13.63
C VAL A 270 14.60 -21.35 -12.78
N PHE A 271 15.78 -21.54 -12.22
CA PHE A 271 16.44 -20.53 -11.40
C PHE A 271 16.74 -19.24 -12.21
N PRO A 272 16.46 -18.01 -11.70
CA PRO A 272 15.89 -17.61 -10.40
C PRO A 272 14.44 -17.06 -10.49
N LEU A 273 13.58 -17.64 -11.32
CA LEU A 273 12.27 -17.06 -11.66
C LEU A 273 11.31 -16.95 -10.47
N ASP A 274 11.37 -17.87 -9.52
CA ASP A 274 10.59 -17.88 -8.28
C ASP A 274 10.87 -16.66 -7.38
N TYR A 275 12.14 -16.30 -7.19
CA TYR A 275 12.54 -15.09 -6.43
C TYR A 275 12.09 -13.80 -7.11
N ILE A 276 12.18 -13.76 -8.43
CA ILE A 276 11.68 -12.62 -9.23
C ILE A 276 10.16 -12.51 -9.06
N LEU A 277 9.43 -13.63 -9.13
CA LEU A 277 7.98 -13.63 -8.95
C LEU A 277 7.59 -13.14 -7.54
N ILE A 278 8.24 -13.62 -6.47
CA ILE A 278 7.97 -13.17 -5.11
C ILE A 278 8.22 -11.67 -4.96
N THR A 279 9.30 -11.18 -5.57
CA THR A 279 9.61 -9.74 -5.57
C THR A 279 8.50 -8.95 -6.28
N ILE A 280 8.00 -9.44 -7.42
CA ILE A 280 6.87 -8.83 -8.15
C ILE A 280 5.60 -8.84 -7.29
N ILE A 281 5.31 -9.96 -6.61
CA ILE A 281 4.17 -10.10 -5.70
C ILE A 281 4.24 -9.07 -4.56
N ILE A 282 5.39 -8.94 -3.91
CA ILE A 282 5.55 -7.98 -2.81
C ILE A 282 5.44 -6.54 -3.32
N MET A 283 6.05 -6.24 -4.46
CA MET A 283 5.93 -4.92 -5.09
C MET A 283 4.47 -4.60 -5.45
N TYR A 284 3.71 -5.58 -5.92
CA TYR A 284 2.27 -5.42 -6.16
C TYR A 284 1.50 -5.07 -4.87
N PHE A 285 1.76 -5.75 -3.75
CA PHE A 285 1.15 -5.40 -2.46
C PHE A 285 1.54 -3.98 -2.00
N ILE A 286 2.78 -3.58 -2.22
CA ILE A 286 3.25 -2.21 -1.92
C ILE A 286 2.52 -1.17 -2.77
N PHE A 287 2.42 -1.38 -4.09
CA PHE A 287 1.74 -0.43 -5.00
C PHE A 287 0.24 -0.32 -4.74
N THR A 288 -0.43 -1.44 -4.48
CA THR A 288 -1.86 -1.45 -4.12
C THR A 288 -2.09 -0.73 -2.80
N SER A 289 -1.24 -0.95 -1.79
CA SER A 289 -1.30 -0.24 -0.51
C SER A 289 -1.11 1.27 -0.66
N MET A 290 -0.11 1.70 -1.43
CA MET A 290 0.07 3.13 -1.74
C MET A 290 -1.16 3.73 -2.43
N ALA A 291 -1.80 3.00 -3.35
CA ALA A 291 -3.03 3.46 -4.00
C ALA A 291 -4.22 3.52 -3.04
N GLY A 292 -4.31 2.58 -2.09
CA GLY A 292 -5.31 2.56 -1.02
C GLY A 292 -5.18 3.75 -0.08
N ILE A 293 -3.98 3.98 0.48
CA ILE A 293 -3.70 5.12 1.36
C ILE A 293 -3.99 6.44 0.63
N ARG A 294 -3.62 6.55 -0.65
CA ARG A 294 -3.92 7.76 -1.44
C ARG A 294 -5.42 8.01 -1.62
N ASN A 295 -6.22 6.95 -1.82
CA ASN A 295 -7.63 7.09 -2.09
C ASN A 295 -8.48 7.28 -0.82
N ILE A 296 -8.09 6.68 0.30
CA ILE A 296 -8.80 6.78 1.59
C ILE A 296 -8.29 7.96 2.43
N GLY A 297 -6.99 8.29 2.33
CA GLY A 297 -6.27 9.14 3.28
C GLY A 297 -5.76 8.34 4.48
N ILE A 298 -4.98 8.98 5.34
CA ILE A 298 -4.48 8.39 6.59
C ILE A 298 -5.53 8.64 7.68
N TRP A 299 -6.11 7.57 8.20
CA TRP A 299 -7.08 7.60 9.30
C TRP A 299 -6.40 7.28 10.62
N PHE A 300 -6.82 7.99 11.67
CA PHE A 300 -6.51 7.65 13.05
C PHE A 300 -7.84 7.44 13.78
N PHE A 301 -8.16 6.16 14.01
CA PHE A 301 -9.48 5.71 14.46
C PHE A 301 -10.61 6.22 13.55
N TRP A 302 -11.36 7.23 13.98
CA TRP A 302 -12.57 7.74 13.30
C TRP A 302 -12.34 9.09 12.61
N ILE A 303 -11.13 9.66 12.76
CA ILE A 303 -10.79 10.99 12.24
C ILE A 303 -9.80 10.83 11.09
N ARG A 304 -10.10 11.47 9.97
CA ARG A 304 -9.19 11.54 8.82
C ARG A 304 -8.11 12.59 9.10
N LEU A 305 -6.94 12.12 9.56
CA LEU A 305 -5.83 12.97 9.97
C LEU A 305 -5.15 13.66 8.78
N TYR A 306 -4.86 12.91 7.71
CA TYR A 306 -4.21 13.48 6.52
C TYR A 306 -4.85 12.97 5.22
N LYS A 307 -5.13 13.89 4.28
CA LYS A 307 -5.51 13.57 2.90
C LYS A 307 -4.27 13.66 2.02
N ILE A 308 -3.90 12.57 1.35
CA ILE A 308 -2.72 12.55 0.48
C ILE A 308 -3.07 13.16 -0.87
N ARG A 309 -2.57 14.37 -1.12
CA ARG A 309 -2.73 15.12 -2.37
C ARG A 309 -1.38 15.27 -3.07
N ARG A 310 -1.39 15.38 -4.40
CA ARG A 310 -0.15 15.58 -5.17
C ARG A 310 0.36 17.01 -4.95
N GLY A 311 1.65 17.18 -4.66
CA GLY A 311 2.31 18.48 -4.50
C GLY A 311 1.85 19.32 -3.30
N ARG A 312 1.10 18.75 -2.35
CA ARG A 312 0.48 19.46 -1.22
C ARG A 312 0.50 18.64 0.08
N THR A 313 1.07 17.43 0.11
CA THR A 313 1.16 16.69 1.38
C THR A 313 2.19 17.31 2.30
N ARG A 314 1.79 17.57 3.54
CA ARG A 314 2.71 17.89 4.62
C ARG A 314 3.74 16.77 4.78
N PRO A 315 5.01 17.09 5.08
CA PRO A 315 6.05 16.07 5.15
C PRO A 315 5.83 15.08 6.32
N GLN A 316 5.17 15.52 7.40
CA GLN A 316 4.71 14.65 8.49
C GLN A 316 3.77 13.53 7.99
N ALA A 317 2.81 13.86 7.12
CA ALA A 317 1.89 12.87 6.55
C ALA A 317 2.64 11.83 5.70
N LEU A 318 3.71 12.25 5.03
CA LEU A 318 4.54 11.37 4.22
C LEU A 318 5.36 10.41 5.10
N LEU A 319 5.82 10.85 6.27
CA LEU A 319 6.45 9.97 7.27
C LEU A 319 5.45 8.93 7.81
N PHE A 320 4.21 9.33 8.13
CA PHE A 320 3.16 8.39 8.51
C PHE A 320 2.85 7.38 7.39
N LEU A 321 2.83 7.80 6.12
CA LEU A 321 2.71 6.89 4.98
C LEU A 321 3.86 5.88 4.96
N CYS A 322 5.10 6.32 5.19
CA CYS A 322 6.27 5.42 5.20
C CYS A 322 6.19 4.41 6.35
N MET A 323 5.76 4.86 7.54
CA MET A 323 5.55 4.00 8.70
C MET A 323 4.46 2.94 8.42
N ILE A 324 3.30 3.35 7.92
CA ILE A 324 2.21 2.43 7.56
C ILE A 324 2.68 1.44 6.49
N LEU A 325 3.41 1.91 5.48
CA LEU A 325 3.93 1.04 4.43
C LEU A 325 4.93 0.01 4.99
N LEU A 326 5.80 0.40 5.92
CA LEU A 326 6.73 -0.52 6.58
C LEU A 326 5.98 -1.61 7.36
N LEU A 327 4.92 -1.25 8.08
CA LEU A 327 4.06 -2.22 8.79
C LEU A 327 3.36 -3.17 7.82
N ILE A 328 2.87 -2.67 6.68
CA ILE A 328 2.24 -3.49 5.65
C ILE A 328 3.26 -4.43 4.99
N VAL A 329 4.49 -3.97 4.70
CA VAL A 329 5.56 -4.82 4.16
C VAL A 329 5.88 -5.95 5.14
N LEU A 330 5.99 -5.61 6.43
CA LEU A 330 6.19 -6.59 7.48
C LEU A 330 5.03 -7.59 7.55
N HIS A 331 3.76 -7.16 7.47
CA HIS A 331 2.64 -8.10 7.39
C HIS A 331 2.63 -8.92 6.09
N THR A 332 2.97 -8.32 4.94
CA THR A 332 3.05 -9.02 3.65
C THR A 332 4.03 -10.17 3.73
N SER A 333 5.10 -10.01 4.52
CA SER A 333 6.04 -11.08 4.81
C SER A 333 5.43 -12.29 5.48
N TYR A 334 4.51 -12.08 6.42
CA TYR A 334 3.71 -13.13 7.03
C TYR A 334 2.68 -13.69 6.05
N MET A 335 1.97 -12.84 5.30
CA MET A 335 0.88 -13.26 4.41
C MET A 335 1.34 -14.24 3.32
N ILE A 336 2.59 -14.12 2.85
CA ILE A 336 3.18 -15.04 1.86
C ILE A 336 3.25 -16.50 2.40
N TYR A 337 3.47 -16.70 3.69
CA TYR A 337 3.40 -18.03 4.32
C TYR A 337 2.00 -18.63 4.28
N SER A 338 0.96 -17.79 4.29
CA SER A 338 -0.42 -18.26 4.15
C SER A 338 -0.82 -18.47 2.68
N LEU A 339 -0.15 -17.81 1.74
CA LEU A 339 -0.42 -17.94 0.30
C LEU A 339 0.26 -19.17 -0.32
N ALA A 340 1.48 -19.49 0.08
CA ALA A 340 2.24 -20.60 -0.50
C ALA A 340 3.08 -21.30 0.59
N PRO A 341 2.43 -21.96 1.56
CA PRO A 341 3.12 -22.55 2.70
C PRO A 341 4.20 -23.55 2.27
N GLN A 342 3.97 -24.35 1.23
CA GLN A 342 4.92 -25.38 0.80
C GLN A 342 6.24 -24.78 0.30
N TYR A 343 6.15 -23.73 -0.51
CA TYR A 343 7.33 -23.07 -1.05
C TYR A 343 8.08 -22.29 0.06
N VAL A 344 7.37 -21.51 0.87
CA VAL A 344 7.99 -20.54 1.79
C VAL A 344 8.49 -21.22 3.07
N MET A 345 7.84 -22.29 3.53
CA MET A 345 8.26 -23.01 4.74
C MET A 345 9.46 -23.92 4.50
N TYR A 346 9.56 -24.51 3.31
CA TYR A 346 10.56 -25.55 3.02
C TYR A 346 11.59 -25.15 1.95
N GLY A 347 11.30 -24.15 1.13
CA GLY A 347 12.18 -23.73 0.02
C GLY A 347 12.50 -24.87 -0.92
N SER A 348 13.73 -24.92 -1.42
CA SER A 348 14.17 -25.98 -2.34
C SER A 348 14.35 -27.36 -1.71
N GLN A 349 14.25 -27.47 -0.38
CA GLN A 349 14.41 -28.74 0.34
C GLN A 349 13.31 -29.75 -0.03
N ASN A 350 12.15 -29.29 -0.51
CA ASN A 350 11.02 -30.15 -0.89
C ASN A 350 11.32 -31.10 -2.07
N TYR A 351 12.36 -30.81 -2.86
CA TYR A 351 12.72 -31.60 -4.05
C TYR A 351 13.94 -32.51 -3.85
N LEU A 352 14.69 -32.32 -2.75
CA LEU A 352 16.05 -32.86 -2.65
C LEU A 352 16.19 -34.06 -1.70
N ILE A 353 15.16 -34.46 -0.94
CA ILE A 353 15.35 -35.49 0.11
C ILE A 353 14.19 -36.50 0.14
N GLU A 354 14.54 -37.74 -0.20
CA GLU A 354 13.76 -38.98 -0.09
C GLU A 354 13.59 -39.46 1.38
N VAL A 355 13.64 -38.57 2.37
CA VAL A 355 13.59 -38.92 3.81
C VAL A 355 12.88 -37.81 4.58
N ASN A 356 11.58 -38.03 4.88
CA ASN A 356 10.70 -37.57 5.97
C ASN A 356 11.09 -36.45 7.00
N GLN A 357 12.08 -35.59 6.79
CA GLN A 357 12.50 -34.56 7.75
C GLN A 357 12.89 -33.23 7.07
N CYS A 358 11.90 -32.53 6.49
CA CYS A 358 12.08 -31.13 6.07
C CYS A 358 12.01 -30.20 7.29
N THR A 359 13.04 -29.39 7.52
CA THR A 359 13.03 -28.39 8.60
C THR A 359 12.37 -27.09 8.12
N VAL A 360 11.37 -26.61 8.87
CA VAL A 360 10.70 -25.33 8.58
C VAL A 360 11.63 -24.13 8.73
N THR A 361 11.36 -23.05 7.99
CA THR A 361 12.08 -21.78 8.14
C THR A 361 11.95 -21.21 9.56
N ARG A 362 13.03 -20.58 10.04
CA ARG A 362 13.04 -19.94 11.37
C ARG A 362 11.99 -18.84 11.46
N THR A 363 11.83 -18.05 10.40
CA THR A 363 10.83 -16.97 10.29
C THR A 363 9.41 -17.48 10.55
N TYR A 364 9.03 -18.64 9.98
CA TYR A 364 7.74 -19.27 10.27
C TYR A 364 7.59 -19.63 11.75
N LEU A 365 8.61 -20.27 12.34
CA LEU A 365 8.58 -20.68 13.75
C LEU A 365 8.54 -19.47 14.71
N PHE A 366 9.18 -18.37 14.34
CA PHE A 366 9.12 -17.10 15.06
C PHE A 366 7.71 -16.49 15.06
N LEU A 367 7.05 -16.49 13.90
CA LEU A 367 5.73 -15.87 13.71
C LEU A 367 4.60 -16.71 14.33
N HIS A 368 4.76 -18.03 14.38
CA HIS A 368 3.77 -18.95 14.94
C HIS A 368 4.09 -19.41 16.37
N LYS A 369 5.09 -18.80 17.04
CA LYS A 369 5.47 -19.16 18.41
C LYS A 369 4.31 -19.03 19.40
N PHE A 370 3.42 -18.06 19.18
CA PHE A 370 2.23 -17.86 19.99
C PHE A 370 0.97 -18.15 19.18
N TRP A 371 0.18 -19.11 19.64
CA TRP A 371 -1.01 -19.61 18.96
C TRP A 371 -2.07 -18.52 18.72
N PHE A 372 -2.28 -17.60 19.67
CA PHE A 372 -3.30 -16.56 19.58
C PHE A 372 -3.03 -15.54 18.47
N PHE A 373 -1.75 -15.22 18.17
CA PHE A 373 -1.43 -14.38 17.01
C PHE A 373 -1.80 -15.09 15.72
N SER A 374 -1.49 -16.38 15.61
CA SER A 374 -1.89 -17.22 14.46
C SER A 374 -3.40 -17.27 14.27
N ALA A 375 -4.18 -17.40 15.35
CA ALA A 375 -5.64 -17.30 15.29
C ALA A 375 -6.11 -15.92 14.81
N ALA A 376 -5.52 -14.84 15.32
CA ALA A 376 -5.84 -13.48 14.87
C ALA A 376 -5.54 -13.28 13.37
N TYR A 377 -4.45 -13.85 12.85
CA TYR A 377 -4.13 -13.84 11.43
C TYR A 377 -5.15 -14.58 10.58
N TYR A 378 -5.62 -15.74 11.05
CA TYR A 378 -6.66 -16.49 10.37
C TYR A 378 -7.94 -15.65 10.19
N PHE A 379 -8.44 -15.03 11.26
CA PHE A 379 -9.62 -14.16 11.17
C PHE A 379 -9.35 -12.89 10.35
N GLY A 380 -8.15 -12.33 10.47
CA GLY A 380 -7.73 -11.17 9.69
C GLY A 380 -7.70 -11.44 8.17
N ASN A 381 -7.35 -12.65 7.74
CA ASN A 381 -7.45 -13.03 6.33
C ASN A 381 -8.90 -13.04 5.82
N TRP A 382 -9.85 -13.53 6.62
CA TRP A 382 -11.28 -13.46 6.28
C TRP A 382 -11.77 -12.01 6.20
N ALA A 383 -11.34 -11.16 7.15
CA ALA A 383 -11.64 -9.73 7.12
C ALA A 383 -11.04 -9.05 5.88
N PHE A 384 -9.82 -9.41 5.49
CA PHE A 384 -9.17 -8.93 4.27
C PHE A 384 -10.01 -9.27 3.02
N LEU A 385 -10.48 -10.52 2.90
CA LEU A 385 -11.34 -10.96 1.80
C LEU A 385 -12.67 -10.19 1.79
N GLY A 386 -13.30 -9.99 2.95
CA GLY A 386 -14.53 -9.23 3.09
C GLY A 386 -14.38 -7.77 2.64
N VAL A 387 -13.32 -7.08 3.11
CA VAL A 387 -13.04 -5.69 2.72
C VAL A 387 -12.67 -5.59 1.24
N PHE A 388 -12.00 -6.58 0.66
CA PHE A 388 -11.75 -6.63 -0.78
C PHE A 388 -13.06 -6.63 -1.57
N VAL A 389 -14.01 -7.51 -1.23
CA VAL A 389 -15.33 -7.59 -1.91
C VAL A 389 -16.10 -6.29 -1.78
N VAL A 390 -16.20 -5.74 -0.56
CA VAL A 390 -16.87 -4.45 -0.31
C VAL A 390 -16.18 -3.33 -1.11
N GLY A 391 -14.84 -3.27 -1.08
CA GLY A 391 -14.05 -2.29 -1.82
C GLY A 391 -14.20 -2.40 -3.33
N PHE A 392 -14.38 -3.61 -3.86
CA PHE A 392 -14.66 -3.86 -5.27
C PHE A 392 -16.05 -3.34 -5.67
N ILE A 393 -17.08 -3.65 -4.88
CA ILE A 393 -18.45 -3.14 -5.11
C ILE A 393 -18.46 -1.60 -5.07
N VAL A 394 -17.90 -1.01 -4.02
CA VAL A 394 -17.81 0.46 -3.86
C VAL A 394 -17.06 1.09 -5.03
N SER A 395 -15.92 0.50 -5.43
CA SER A 395 -15.13 1.01 -6.55
C SER A 395 -15.84 0.83 -7.90
N CYS A 396 -16.69 -0.18 -8.07
CA CYS A 396 -17.56 -0.34 -9.24
C CYS A 396 -18.67 0.72 -9.29
N CYS A 397 -19.27 1.07 -8.14
CA CYS A 397 -20.32 2.09 -8.06
C CYS A 397 -19.78 3.54 -8.14
N LYS A 398 -18.53 3.79 -7.75
CA LYS A 398 -17.97 5.14 -7.72
C LYS A 398 -17.79 5.75 -9.12
N GLY A 399 -18.24 6.99 -9.33
CA GLY A 399 -18.11 7.70 -10.60
C GLY A 399 -16.66 8.01 -11.01
N LYS A 400 -16.48 8.51 -12.25
CA LYS A 400 -15.18 9.01 -12.72
C LYS A 400 -14.79 10.26 -11.95
N LYS A 401 -13.51 10.36 -11.57
CA LYS A 401 -12.96 11.57 -10.94
C LYS A 401 -12.86 12.72 -11.94
N SER A 402 -13.06 13.94 -11.46
CA SER A 402 -12.94 15.14 -12.30
C SER A 402 -11.47 15.44 -12.59
N VAL A 403 -11.20 16.11 -13.73
CA VAL A 403 -9.85 16.53 -14.10
C VAL A 403 -9.34 17.64 -13.17
N ILE A 404 -10.24 18.46 -12.64
CA ILE A 404 -9.96 19.65 -11.82
C ILE A 404 -10.18 19.38 -10.32
N GLU A 405 -10.57 18.18 -9.91
CA GLU A 405 -10.86 17.83 -8.50
C GLU A 405 -9.69 18.15 -7.54
N GLY A 406 -8.45 18.26 -8.06
CA GLY A 406 -7.28 18.68 -7.28
C GLY A 406 -7.00 20.19 -7.25
N VAL A 407 -7.65 21.00 -8.09
CA VAL A 407 -7.48 22.47 -8.20
C VAL A 407 -8.69 23.22 -7.62
N ASP A 408 -9.90 22.68 -7.74
CA ASP A 408 -11.10 23.34 -7.17
C ASP A 408 -11.09 23.36 -5.62
N GLU A 409 -10.49 22.35 -4.97
CA GLU A 409 -10.26 22.34 -3.51
C GLU A 409 -9.12 23.29 -3.08
N ASP A 410 -8.25 23.72 -4.01
CA ASP A 410 -7.12 24.61 -3.70
C ASP A 410 -7.57 26.07 -3.45
N ASP A 411 -8.67 26.50 -4.08
CA ASP A 411 -9.25 27.83 -3.89
C ASP A 411 -10.12 27.91 -2.62
N SER A 412 -10.74 26.80 -2.19
CA SER A 412 -11.60 26.75 -0.99
C SER A 412 -10.82 26.68 0.33
N ASP A 413 -9.70 25.93 0.37
CA ASP A 413 -8.89 25.84 1.59
C ASP A 413 -8.11 27.15 1.86
N LEU A 414 -7.86 27.97 0.82
CA LEU A 414 -7.19 29.28 0.96
C LEU A 414 -8.11 30.36 1.53
N SER A 415 -9.43 30.27 1.31
CA SER A 415 -10.39 31.24 1.85
C SER A 415 -10.64 31.09 3.35
N ASP A 416 -10.34 29.93 3.94
CA ASP A 416 -10.53 29.69 5.38
C ASP A 416 -9.35 30.19 6.24
N ASP A 417 -8.20 30.50 5.62
CA ASP A 417 -6.97 30.95 6.30
C ASP A 417 -6.79 32.49 6.33
N GLU A 418 -7.73 33.28 5.81
CA GLU A 418 -7.74 34.75 6.01
C GLU A 418 -8.51 35.09 7.30
N PRO A 419 -7.84 35.46 8.42
CA PRO A 419 -8.56 36.01 9.56
C PRO A 419 -9.26 37.28 9.11
N SER A 420 -10.58 37.32 9.31
CA SER A 420 -11.44 38.47 9.06
C SER A 420 -11.01 39.67 9.91
N ALA A 421 -9.97 40.37 9.47
CA ALA A 421 -9.42 41.54 10.13
C ALA A 421 -10.17 42.81 9.73
N TYR A 422 -11.51 42.80 9.73
CA TYR A 422 -12.33 44.02 9.68
C TYR A 422 -13.67 43.77 10.35
N SER A 423 -13.68 43.86 11.67
CA SER A 423 -14.88 44.20 12.44
C SER A 423 -14.48 44.99 13.69
N MET A 424 -14.28 46.29 13.51
CA MET A 424 -14.55 47.29 14.54
C MET A 424 -15.07 48.56 13.88
#